data_AF-A0A934L368-F1
#
_entry.id   AF-A0A934L368-F1
#
_cell.length_a   1.000
_cell.length_b   1.000
_cell.length_c   1.000
_cell.angle_alpha   90.00
_cell.angle_beta   90.00
_cell.angle_gamma   90.00
#
_symmetry.space_group_name_H-M   'P 1'
#
loop_
_entity.id
_entity.type
_entity.pdbx_description
1 polymer ?
#
loop_
_entity_poly.entity_id
_entity_poly.type
_entity_poly.pdbx_seq_one_letter_code
_entity_poly.pdbx_strand_id
1 'polypeptide(L)'
;MKPAGPLFHAFAVVVVSAWLLLAFAFLLVTRRLPAGLVGKAMLAPFRRRHRATLVAFRPEQGRCFVADVAAGVPSDADVGSRLVLLEDGVPLPHAHCTHDEIRRLGGGRYSHWGAQLWFATSDDSDPRTNGRRYSVEER
;
A
#
# COMPACT_ATOMS: atom_id res chain seq x y z
N MET A 1 -31.04 -31.52 37.02
CA MET A 1 -31.26 -30.28 36.24
C MET A 1 -31.92 -30.66 34.93
N LYS A 2 -33.19 -30.28 34.71
CA LYS A 2 -33.94 -30.58 33.48
C LYS A 2 -33.45 -29.66 32.35
N PRO A 3 -33.18 -30.16 31.13
CA PRO A 3 -32.83 -29.30 30.01
C PRO A 3 -33.99 -28.35 29.71
N ALA A 4 -33.70 -27.07 29.52
CA ALA A 4 -34.69 -26.09 29.09
C ALA A 4 -35.26 -26.53 27.73
N GLY A 5 -36.59 -26.58 27.60
CA GLY A 5 -37.25 -27.07 26.40
C GLY A 5 -36.95 -26.20 25.16
N PRO A 6 -37.14 -26.73 23.94
CA PRO A 6 -36.85 -26.02 22.68
C PRO A 6 -37.57 -24.67 22.54
N LEU A 7 -38.70 -24.50 23.22
CA LEU A 7 -39.46 -23.25 23.28
C LEU A 7 -38.70 -22.13 24.04
N PHE A 8 -37.90 -22.47 25.04
CA PHE A 8 -37.07 -21.50 25.77
C PHE A 8 -35.96 -20.94 24.88
N HIS A 9 -35.34 -21.78 24.04
CA HIS A 9 -34.35 -21.36 23.07
C HIS A 9 -34.94 -20.46 21.99
N ALA A 10 -36.10 -20.81 21.44
CA ALA A 10 -36.80 -19.97 20.46
C ALA A 10 -37.18 -18.61 21.04
N PHE A 11 -37.69 -18.58 22.28
CA PHE A 11 -38.02 -17.33 22.97
C PHE A 11 -36.77 -16.47 23.22
N ALA A 12 -35.68 -17.07 23.70
CA ALA A 12 -34.41 -16.37 23.91
C ALA A 12 -33.87 -15.76 22.60
N VAL A 13 -33.94 -16.50 21.48
CA VAL A 13 -33.51 -16.00 20.17
C VAL A 13 -34.36 -14.81 19.71
N VAL A 14 -35.68 -14.86 19.91
CA VAL A 14 -36.57 -13.75 19.53
C VAL A 14 -36.27 -12.51 20.36
N VAL A 15 -36.10 -12.65 21.68
CA VAL A 15 -35.80 -11.53 22.58
C VAL A 15 -34.44 -10.91 22.27
N VAL A 16 -33.41 -11.74 22.06
CA VAL A 16 -32.07 -11.26 21.66
C VAL A 16 -32.13 -10.57 20.30
N SER A 17 -32.86 -11.13 19.33
CA SER A 17 -33.01 -10.53 18.00
C SER A 17 -33.71 -9.19 18.06
N ALA A 18 -34.79 -9.07 18.84
CA ALA A 18 -35.49 -7.81 19.03
C ALA A 18 -34.59 -6.76 19.72
N TRP A 19 -33.80 -7.18 20.71
CA TRP A 19 -32.85 -6.29 21.39
C TRP A 19 -31.73 -5.83 20.46
N LEU A 20 -31.18 -6.72 19.63
CA LEU A 20 -30.16 -6.37 18.63
C LEU A 20 -30.70 -5.40 17.56
N LEU A 21 -31.95 -5.58 17.11
CA LEU A 21 -32.60 -4.66 16.17
C LEU A 21 -32.82 -3.27 16.78
N LEU A 22 -33.26 -3.20 18.04
CA LEU A 22 -33.41 -1.94 18.75
C LEU A 22 -32.06 -1.25 18.98
N ALA A 23 -31.02 -1.99 19.37
CA ALA A 23 -29.68 -1.46 19.52
C ALA A 23 -29.14 -0.93 18.18
N PHE A 24 -29.36 -1.66 17.08
CA PHE A 24 -28.96 -1.23 15.74
C PHE A 24 -29.71 0.03 15.27
N ALA A 25 -31.04 0.08 15.46
CA ALA A 25 -31.84 1.26 15.17
C ALA A 25 -31.40 2.47 16.01
N PHE A 26 -31.09 2.26 17.29
CA PHE A 26 -30.55 3.29 18.18
C PHE A 26 -29.19 3.79 17.68
N LEU A 27 -28.29 2.90 17.23
CA LEU A 27 -26.99 3.28 16.66
C LEU A 27 -27.14 4.07 15.34
N LEU A 28 -28.14 3.74 14.52
CA LEU A 28 -28.48 4.48 13.30
C LEU A 28 -29.03 5.88 13.61
N VAL A 29 -30.01 5.98 14.52
CA VAL A 29 -30.66 7.25 14.90
C VAL A 29 -29.67 8.19 15.58
N THR A 30 -28.84 7.66 16.47
CA THR A 30 -27.85 8.47 17.20
C THR A 30 -26.60 8.80 16.37
N ARG A 31 -26.51 8.29 15.12
CA ARG A 31 -25.34 8.40 14.24
C ARG A 31 -24.01 8.06 14.95
N ARG A 32 -24.08 7.15 15.93
CA ARG A 32 -22.91 6.68 16.68
C ARG A 32 -22.16 5.57 15.97
N LEU A 33 -22.63 5.14 14.80
CA LEU A 33 -21.82 4.35 13.89
C LEU A 33 -20.60 5.18 13.48
N PRO A 34 -19.38 4.79 13.88
CA PRO A 34 -18.19 5.52 13.51
C PRO A 34 -18.07 5.51 11.99
N ALA A 35 -18.19 6.68 11.37
CA ALA A 35 -18.11 6.87 9.92
C ALA A 35 -16.84 6.26 9.29
N GLY A 36 -15.82 5.95 10.11
CA GLY A 36 -14.58 5.30 9.68
C GLY A 36 -14.65 3.80 9.40
N LEU A 37 -15.61 3.03 9.95
CA LEU A 37 -15.61 1.56 9.79
C LEU A 37 -16.37 1.10 8.54
N VAL A 38 -17.54 1.69 8.28
CA VAL A 38 -18.34 1.40 7.07
C VAL A 38 -17.68 2.01 5.83
N GLY A 39 -17.08 3.19 5.96
CA GLY A 39 -16.33 3.85 4.90
C GLY A 39 -15.08 3.09 4.47
N LYS A 40 -14.26 2.62 5.41
CA LYS A 40 -13.02 1.88 5.09
C LYS A 40 -13.28 0.47 4.53
N ALA A 41 -14.39 -0.17 4.90
CA ALA A 41 -14.75 -1.50 4.42
C ALA A 41 -15.44 -1.48 3.04
N MET A 42 -16.25 -0.45 2.74
CA MET A 42 -16.85 -0.27 1.41
C MET A 42 -15.91 0.42 0.41
N LEU A 43 -14.98 1.25 0.91
CA LEU A 43 -13.85 1.78 0.14
C LEU A 43 -12.59 0.92 0.28
N ALA A 44 -12.73 -0.39 0.19
CA ALA A 44 -11.69 -1.15 -0.48
C ALA A 44 -12.00 -1.16 -2.00
N PRO A 45 -12.06 -0.02 -2.74
CA PRO A 45 -12.17 -0.16 -4.16
C PRO A 45 -10.81 -0.68 -4.60
N PHE A 46 -10.79 -1.62 -5.53
CA PHE A 46 -9.76 -1.71 -6.57
C PHE A 46 -8.50 -0.94 -6.22
N ARG A 47 -7.55 -1.54 -5.49
CA ARG A 47 -6.17 -1.05 -5.49
C ARG A 47 -5.80 -0.97 -6.96
N ARG A 48 -5.93 0.22 -7.56
CA ARG A 48 -5.48 0.43 -8.93
C ARG A 48 -4.01 0.10 -8.85
N ARG A 49 -3.59 -0.94 -9.57
CA ARG A 49 -2.17 -1.28 -9.72
C ARG A 49 -1.47 0.02 -10.02
N HIS A 50 -0.69 0.50 -9.05
CA HIS A 50 -0.11 1.83 -9.17
C HIS A 50 0.93 1.74 -10.28
N ARG A 51 0.69 2.43 -11.41
CA ARG A 51 1.66 2.53 -12.49
C ARG A 51 1.91 4.00 -12.78
N ALA A 52 3.16 4.42 -12.66
CA ALA A 52 3.54 5.81 -12.90
C ALA A 52 4.86 5.87 -13.67
N THR A 53 4.99 6.85 -14.55
CA THR A 53 6.26 7.18 -15.20
C THR A 53 6.99 8.19 -14.32
N LEU A 54 8.26 7.91 -14.06
CA LEU A 54 9.15 8.82 -13.33
C LEU A 54 9.75 9.80 -14.34
N VAL A 55 9.60 11.09 -14.08
CA VAL A 55 10.02 12.16 -15.00
C VAL A 55 10.99 13.16 -14.38
N ALA A 56 11.12 13.15 -13.05
CA ALA A 56 12.01 14.04 -12.31
C ALA A 56 12.98 13.20 -11.48
N PHE A 57 14.27 13.35 -11.74
CA PHE A 57 15.34 12.66 -11.04
C PHE A 57 16.27 13.68 -10.39
N ARG A 58 16.55 13.47 -9.12
CA ARG A 58 17.50 14.29 -8.35
C ARG A 58 18.73 13.44 -8.08
N PRO A 59 19.94 13.89 -8.46
CA PRO A 59 21.15 13.20 -8.03
C PRO A 59 21.24 13.30 -6.50
N GLU A 60 21.67 12.21 -5.86
CA GLU A 60 21.94 12.19 -4.44
C GLU A 60 23.44 12.06 -4.19
N GLN A 61 23.94 10.86 -3.87
CA GLN A 61 25.35 10.58 -3.63
C GLN A 61 25.78 9.32 -4.39
N GLY A 62 27.04 9.31 -4.81
CA GLY A 62 27.62 8.19 -5.55
C GLY A 62 26.79 7.87 -6.79
N ARG A 63 26.31 6.62 -6.87
CA ARG A 63 25.49 6.12 -7.99
C ARG A 63 23.97 6.30 -7.76
N CYS A 64 23.57 6.97 -6.69
CA CYS A 64 22.17 7.07 -6.29
C CYS A 64 21.45 8.29 -6.86
N PHE A 65 20.24 8.06 -7.33
CA PHE A 65 19.27 9.04 -7.76
C PHE A 65 17.96 8.87 -6.99
N VAL A 66 17.24 9.96 -6.82
CA VAL A 66 15.95 10.01 -6.14
C VAL A 66 14.87 10.47 -7.11
N ALA A 67 13.75 9.76 -7.13
CA ALA A 67 12.54 10.14 -7.82
C ALA A 67 11.36 10.18 -6.85
N ASP A 68 10.41 11.07 -7.11
CA ASP A 68 9.19 11.15 -6.30
C ASP A 68 8.18 10.09 -6.76
N VAL A 69 7.58 9.40 -5.81
CA VAL A 69 6.50 8.41 -6.02
C VAL A 69 5.24 8.95 -5.36
N ALA A 70 4.07 8.61 -5.91
CA ALA A 70 2.81 9.06 -5.35
C ALA A 70 2.67 8.63 -3.87
N ALA A 71 2.26 9.56 -3.02
CA ALA A 71 2.01 9.30 -1.62
C ALA A 71 0.89 8.25 -1.45
N GLY A 72 1.02 7.38 -0.44
CA GLY A 72 0.03 6.36 -0.11
C GLY A 72 0.27 4.99 -0.74
N VAL A 73 1.36 4.81 -1.50
CA VAL A 73 1.86 3.48 -1.89
C VAL A 73 2.64 2.90 -0.69
N PRO A 74 2.35 1.66 -0.25
CA PRO A 74 3.12 1.02 0.82
C PRO A 74 4.62 0.99 0.49
N SER A 75 5.44 1.47 1.42
CA SER A 75 6.88 1.58 1.27
C SER A 75 7.63 0.55 2.13
N ASP A 76 8.93 0.41 1.87
CA ASP A 76 9.82 -0.44 2.67
C ASP A 76 9.97 0.05 4.11
N ALA A 77 9.59 1.30 4.38
CA ALA A 77 9.56 1.86 5.74
C ALA A 77 8.32 1.42 6.54
N ASP A 78 7.23 0.96 5.88
CA ASP A 78 5.95 0.68 6.52
C ASP A 78 5.69 -0.82 6.70
N VAL A 79 5.43 -1.52 5.59
CA VAL A 79 4.93 -2.90 5.55
C VAL A 79 5.63 -3.75 4.49
N GLY A 80 6.65 -3.18 3.84
CA GLY A 80 7.31 -3.75 2.66
C GLY A 80 6.68 -3.23 1.37
N SER A 81 7.53 -2.75 0.46
CA SER A 81 7.11 -2.28 -0.85
C SER A 81 6.76 -3.44 -1.78
N ARG A 82 5.79 -3.24 -2.67
CA ARG A 82 5.51 -4.15 -3.81
C ARG A 82 5.86 -3.49 -5.14
N LEU A 83 6.57 -2.37 -5.07
CA LEU A 83 6.89 -1.53 -6.20
C LEU A 83 8.07 -2.12 -6.99
N VAL A 84 7.86 -2.31 -8.28
CA VAL A 84 8.86 -2.74 -9.24
C VAL A 84 9.28 -1.54 -10.07
N LEU A 85 10.56 -1.17 -10.03
CA LEU A 85 11.14 -0.17 -10.91
C LEU A 85 11.51 -0.81 -12.25
N LEU A 86 11.07 -0.19 -13.34
CA LEU A 86 11.40 -0.58 -14.71
C LEU A 86 12.23 0.49 -15.39
N GLU A 87 13.24 0.06 -16.12
CA GLU A 87 14.07 0.84 -17.04
C GLU A 87 13.79 0.34 -18.46
N ASP A 88 13.26 1.22 -19.33
CA ASP A 88 12.77 0.88 -20.67
C ASP A 88 11.76 -0.29 -20.71
N GLY A 89 10.98 -0.43 -19.63
CA GLY A 89 10.02 -1.51 -19.47
C GLY A 89 10.63 -2.84 -19.00
N VAL A 90 11.94 -2.87 -18.74
CA VAL A 90 12.63 -4.02 -18.14
C VAL A 90 12.74 -3.80 -16.63
N PRO A 91 12.26 -4.74 -15.78
CA PRO A 91 12.42 -4.64 -14.34
C PRO A 91 13.89 -4.58 -13.93
N LEU A 92 14.24 -3.64 -13.06
CA LEU A 92 15.55 -3.61 -12.44
C LEU A 92 15.70 -4.76 -11.42
N PRO A 93 16.89 -5.36 -11.31
CA PRO A 93 17.07 -6.67 -10.69
C PRO A 93 17.07 -6.67 -9.16
N HIS A 94 17.35 -5.54 -8.51
CA HIS A 94 17.66 -5.51 -7.09
C HIS A 94 16.76 -4.54 -6.32
N ALA A 95 15.60 -5.05 -5.89
CA ALA A 95 14.68 -4.34 -5.01
C ALA A 95 15.11 -4.39 -3.55
N HIS A 96 14.52 -3.52 -2.71
CA HIS A 96 14.69 -3.51 -1.25
C HIS A 96 16.14 -3.37 -0.76
N CYS A 97 16.99 -2.69 -1.53
CA CYS A 97 18.37 -2.45 -1.12
C CYS A 97 18.45 -1.34 -0.08
N THR A 98 19.52 -1.35 0.71
CA THR A 98 19.86 -0.21 1.57
C THR A 98 20.34 0.97 0.73
N HIS A 99 20.14 2.20 1.20
CA HIS A 99 20.62 3.39 0.49
C HIS A 99 22.15 3.34 0.28
N ASP A 100 22.91 2.78 1.23
CA ASP A 100 24.36 2.63 1.10
C ASP A 100 24.78 1.65 0.00
N GLU A 101 24.06 0.54 -0.17
CA GLU A 101 24.30 -0.38 -1.29
C GLU A 101 24.00 0.29 -2.64
N ILE A 102 22.94 1.11 -2.71
CA ILE A 102 22.61 1.84 -3.94
C ILE A 102 23.74 2.83 -4.28
N ARG A 103 24.18 3.63 -3.31
CA ARG A 103 25.27 4.62 -3.50
C ARG A 103 26.58 3.96 -3.92
N ARG A 104 26.94 2.83 -3.29
CA ARG A 104 28.25 2.20 -3.44
C ARG A 104 28.32 1.17 -4.56
N LEU A 105 27.27 0.37 -4.76
CA LEU A 105 27.29 -0.76 -5.69
C LEU A 105 26.55 -0.45 -6.99
N GLY A 106 25.47 0.34 -6.93
CA GLY A 106 24.67 0.69 -8.10
C GLY A 106 24.08 -0.53 -8.82
N GLY A 107 24.10 -0.51 -10.15
CA GLY A 107 23.75 -1.65 -11.01
C GLY A 107 22.30 -2.08 -10.88
N GLY A 108 21.37 -1.13 -10.96
CA GLY A 108 19.93 -1.42 -10.88
C GLY A 108 19.38 -1.69 -9.49
N ARG A 109 20.08 -1.28 -8.43
CA ARG A 109 19.59 -1.34 -7.04
C ARG A 109 18.61 -0.23 -6.75
N TYR A 110 17.56 -0.54 -6.00
CA TYR A 110 16.59 0.46 -5.58
C TYR A 110 15.91 0.13 -4.24
N SER A 111 15.35 1.17 -3.64
CA SER A 111 14.64 1.16 -2.36
C SER A 111 13.48 2.13 -2.42
N HIS A 112 12.30 1.70 -1.98
CA HIS A 112 11.12 2.58 -1.90
C HIS A 112 10.93 3.03 -0.45
N TRP A 113 11.18 4.31 -0.17
CA TRP A 113 11.17 4.86 1.18
C TRP A 113 10.20 6.03 1.29
N GLY A 114 9.06 5.83 1.95
CA GLY A 114 8.01 6.84 2.08
C GLY A 114 7.41 7.24 0.72
N ALA A 115 7.57 8.50 0.33
CA ALA A 115 7.11 9.03 -0.97
C ALA A 115 8.25 9.13 -2.00
N GLN A 116 9.38 8.47 -1.76
CA GLN A 116 10.58 8.59 -2.59
C GLN A 116 11.11 7.23 -2.99
N LEU A 117 11.59 7.15 -4.22
CA LEU A 117 12.32 6.01 -4.74
C LEU A 117 13.79 6.37 -4.87
N TRP A 118 14.62 5.63 -4.17
CA TRP A 118 16.07 5.69 -4.24
C TRP A 118 16.54 4.61 -5.18
N PHE A 119 17.32 4.93 -6.20
CA PHE A 119 17.75 3.93 -7.18
C PHE A 119 19.07 4.27 -7.86
N ALA A 120 19.68 3.26 -8.46
CA ALA A 120 20.72 3.39 -9.46
C ALA A 120 20.21 2.78 -10.78
N THR A 121 20.65 3.32 -11.91
CA THR A 121 20.34 2.78 -13.24
C THR A 121 21.07 1.45 -13.46
N SER A 122 20.67 0.68 -14.47
CA SER A 122 21.22 -0.66 -14.68
C SER A 122 22.74 -0.68 -14.96
N ASP A 123 23.25 0.39 -15.56
CA ASP A 123 24.65 0.59 -15.97
C ASP A 123 25.31 1.81 -15.31
N ASP A 124 24.71 2.33 -14.22
CA ASP A 124 25.14 3.51 -13.48
C ASP A 124 25.19 4.83 -14.30
N SER A 125 24.61 4.86 -15.50
CA SER A 125 24.45 6.08 -16.28
C SER A 125 23.44 7.05 -15.64
N ASP A 126 23.57 8.35 -15.93
CA ASP A 126 22.66 9.36 -15.39
C ASP A 126 21.25 9.25 -16.03
N PRO A 127 20.18 8.97 -15.27
CA PRO A 127 18.83 8.80 -15.78
C PRO A 127 18.23 10.08 -16.40
N ARG A 128 18.85 11.24 -16.16
CA ARG A 128 18.43 12.54 -16.74
C ARG A 128 18.92 12.70 -18.18
N THR A 129 19.98 12.00 -18.57
CA THR A 129 20.65 12.21 -19.87
C THR A 129 20.83 10.94 -20.69
N ASN A 130 20.63 9.75 -20.11
CA ASN A 130 20.82 8.48 -20.81
C ASN A 130 19.72 8.11 -21.81
N GLY A 131 18.64 8.90 -21.88
CA GLY A 131 17.56 8.73 -22.86
C GLY A 131 16.58 7.58 -22.56
N ARG A 132 16.70 6.92 -21.40
CA ARG A 132 15.85 5.79 -21.01
C ARG A 132 14.56 6.26 -20.33
N ARG A 133 13.52 5.43 -20.40
CA ARG A 133 12.24 5.67 -19.74
C ARG A 133 12.15 4.88 -18.44
N TYR A 134 11.89 5.59 -17.35
CA TYR A 134 11.72 4.98 -16.03
C TYR A 134 10.25 4.94 -15.62
N SER A 135 9.78 3.80 -15.13
CA SER A 135 8.43 3.66 -14.61
C SER A 135 8.38 2.74 -13.41
N VAL A 136 7.36 2.90 -12.58
CA VAL A 136 7.10 2.04 -11.42
C VAL A 136 5.79 1.31 -11.60
N GLU A 137 5.69 0.07 -11.13
CA GLU A 137 4.43 -0.67 -11.05
C GLU A 137 4.28 -1.49 -9.76
N GLU A 138 3.08 -1.55 -9.18
CA GLU A 138 2.78 -2.40 -8.02
C GLU A 138 2.44 -3.83 -8.49
N ARG A 139 3.18 -4.83 -8.01
CA ARG A 139 3.01 -6.24 -8.39
C ARG A 139 2.35 -7.07 -7.30
#